data_AF-A0A354MUD4-F1
#
_entry.id   AF-A0A354MUD4-F1
#
_cell.length_a   1.000
_cell.length_b   1.000
_cell.length_c   1.000
_cell.angle_alpha   90.00
_cell.angle_beta   90.00
_cell.angle_gamma   90.00
#
_symmetry.space_group_name_H-M   'P 1'
#
loop_
_entity.id
_entity.type
_entity.pdbx_description
1 polymer ?
#
loop_
_entity_poly.entity_id
_entity_poly.type
_entity_poly.pdbx_seq_one_letter_code
_entity_poly.pdbx_strand_id
1 'polypeptide(L)'
;MLAAAWLMLGSLFYSLQLSSGSFPRPLTKEEERYYLDLAGKGDLEARNVLIERNLRLVAHIMKKYYAQTADQEDLISIGTIGLIKGITTFDASKGARLATYAARCVENAILSQRKNRRLRWRNGCLLRQNGACWREWESAAIFCFPMYRVR
;
A
#
# COMPACT_ATOMS: atom_id res chain seq x y z
N MET A 1 27.23 -3.33 -18.65
CA MET A 1 26.17 -3.77 -19.60
C MET A 1 25.15 -4.74 -18.99
N LEU A 2 25.50 -5.55 -17.98
CA LEU A 2 24.57 -6.50 -17.32
C LEU A 2 23.51 -5.84 -16.40
N ALA A 3 23.81 -4.71 -15.76
CA ALA A 3 22.86 -4.03 -14.85
C ALA A 3 21.63 -3.45 -15.57
N ALA A 4 21.81 -2.94 -16.80
CA ALA A 4 20.69 -2.49 -17.63
C ALA A 4 19.80 -3.67 -18.04
N ALA A 5 20.38 -4.85 -18.28
CA ALA A 5 19.62 -6.06 -18.57
C ALA A 5 18.79 -6.51 -17.35
N TRP A 6 19.28 -6.37 -16.12
CA TRP A 6 18.52 -6.67 -14.90
C TRP A 6 17.37 -5.70 -14.64
N LEU A 7 17.56 -4.39 -14.91
CA LEU A 7 16.48 -3.40 -14.81
C LEU A 7 15.43 -3.61 -15.90
N MET A 8 15.86 -3.94 -17.12
CA MET A 8 14.96 -4.26 -18.22
C MET A 8 14.23 -5.58 -17.97
N LEU A 9 14.88 -6.60 -17.42
CA LEU A 9 14.26 -7.87 -17.03
C LEU A 9 13.30 -7.68 -15.85
N GLY A 10 13.64 -6.86 -14.86
CA GLY A 10 12.75 -6.54 -13.73
C GLY A 10 11.52 -5.74 -14.19
N SER A 11 11.71 -4.76 -15.08
CA SER A 11 10.63 -3.97 -15.68
C SER A 11 9.76 -4.81 -16.62
N LEU A 12 10.35 -5.67 -17.45
CA LEU A 12 9.65 -6.67 -18.26
C LEU A 12 8.94 -7.71 -17.40
N PHE A 13 9.50 -8.12 -16.26
CA PHE A 13 8.85 -9.07 -15.34
C PHE A 13 7.66 -8.41 -14.64
N TYR A 14 7.79 -7.16 -14.18
CA TYR A 14 6.69 -6.38 -13.61
C TYR A 14 5.58 -6.13 -14.63
N SER A 15 5.94 -5.80 -15.87
CA SER A 15 4.97 -5.60 -16.94
C SER A 15 4.37 -6.91 -17.44
N LEU A 16 5.11 -8.02 -17.50
CA LEU A 16 4.54 -9.35 -17.77
C LEU A 16 3.62 -9.84 -16.66
N GLN A 17 3.91 -9.55 -15.39
CA GLN A 17 2.98 -9.87 -14.29
C GLN A 17 1.66 -9.12 -14.43
N LEU A 18 1.70 -7.88 -14.92
CA LEU A 18 0.49 -7.13 -15.27
C LEU A 18 -0.19 -7.60 -16.58
N SER A 19 0.58 -8.10 -17.55
CA SER A 19 0.06 -8.49 -18.87
C SER A 19 -0.40 -9.95 -18.97
N SER A 20 0.04 -10.84 -18.08
CA SER A 20 -0.25 -12.29 -18.16
C SER A 20 -1.10 -12.86 -17.02
N GLY A 21 -1.37 -12.12 -15.94
CA GLY A 21 -2.04 -12.63 -14.74
C GLY A 21 -3.41 -12.01 -14.49
N SER A 22 -4.49 -12.74 -14.76
CA SER A 22 -5.84 -12.37 -14.30
C SER A 22 -5.80 -12.21 -12.78
N PHE A 23 -5.85 -10.97 -12.27
CA PHE A 23 -5.92 -10.75 -10.83
C PHE A 23 -7.05 -11.62 -10.28
N PRO A 24 -6.77 -12.41 -9.22
CA PRO A 24 -7.71 -13.40 -8.75
C PRO A 24 -9.04 -12.74 -8.40
N ARG A 25 -10.15 -13.46 -8.66
CA ARG A 25 -11.49 -12.91 -8.42
C ARG A 25 -11.59 -12.41 -6.97
N PRO A 26 -12.26 -11.27 -6.74
CA PRO A 26 -12.47 -10.78 -5.39
C PRO A 26 -13.19 -11.84 -4.57
N LEU A 27 -12.85 -11.94 -3.29
CA LEU A 27 -13.49 -12.87 -2.38
C LEU A 27 -14.98 -12.54 -2.23
N THR A 28 -15.78 -13.56 -1.99
CA THR A 28 -17.15 -13.36 -1.52
C THR A 28 -17.13 -12.82 -0.08
N LYS A 29 -18.26 -12.26 0.37
CA LYS A 29 -18.35 -11.72 1.75
C LYS A 29 -18.15 -12.78 2.82
N GLU A 30 -18.54 -14.02 2.54
CA GLU A 30 -18.41 -15.15 3.45
C GLU A 30 -16.95 -15.58 3.56
N GLU A 31 -16.26 -15.76 2.43
CA GLU A 31 -14.83 -16.07 2.41
C GLU A 31 -14.00 -14.95 3.02
N GLU A 32 -14.32 -13.68 2.73
CA GLU A 32 -13.61 -12.53 3.32
C GLU A 32 -13.67 -12.59 4.84
N ARG A 33 -14.84 -12.89 5.43
CA ARG A 33 -14.98 -13.05 6.88
C ARG A 33 -14.16 -14.22 7.43
N TYR A 34 -14.13 -15.34 6.72
CA TYR A 34 -13.34 -16.51 7.10
C TYR A 34 -11.84 -16.20 7.17
N TYR A 35 -11.29 -15.59 6.12
CA TYR A 35 -9.87 -15.22 6.12
C TYR A 35 -9.53 -14.09 7.09
N LEU A 36 -10.48 -13.17 7.35
CA LEU A 36 -10.29 -12.13 8.36
C LEU A 36 -10.21 -12.69 9.78
N ASP A 37 -11.01 -13.71 10.11
CA ASP A 37 -10.95 -14.39 11.41
C ASP A 37 -9.60 -15.12 11.59
N LEU A 38 -9.15 -15.84 10.56
CA LEU A 38 -7.84 -16.49 10.56
C LEU A 38 -6.68 -15.48 10.66
N ALA A 39 -6.75 -14.38 9.90
CA ALA A 39 -5.77 -13.31 9.97
C ALA A 39 -5.73 -12.65 11.37
N GLY A 40 -6.88 -12.50 12.02
CA GLY A 40 -6.99 -12.02 13.41
C GLY A 40 -6.35 -12.95 14.43
N LYS A 41 -6.33 -14.26 14.14
CA LYS A 41 -5.61 -15.29 14.92
C LYS A 41 -4.09 -15.32 14.64
N GLY A 42 -3.60 -14.49 13.73
CA GLY A 42 -2.18 -14.39 13.37
C GLY A 42 -1.75 -15.28 12.21
N ASP A 43 -2.69 -15.87 11.46
CA ASP A 43 -2.37 -16.68 10.28
C ASP A 43 -1.81 -15.80 9.15
N LEU A 44 -0.58 -16.10 8.74
CA LEU A 44 0.13 -15.38 7.66
C LEU A 44 -0.42 -15.73 6.27
N GLU A 45 -0.84 -16.98 6.06
CA GLU A 45 -1.38 -17.42 4.77
C GLU A 45 -2.72 -16.74 4.50
N ALA A 46 -3.57 -16.64 5.51
CA ALA A 46 -4.83 -15.91 5.42
C ALA A 46 -4.60 -14.43 5.05
N ARG A 47 -3.57 -13.80 5.63
CA ARG A 47 -3.19 -12.41 5.29
C ARG A 47 -2.71 -12.30 3.84
N ASN A 48 -1.88 -13.23 3.37
CA ASN A 48 -1.39 -13.25 1.99
C ASN A 48 -2.55 -13.35 0.99
N VAL A 49 -3.50 -14.25 1.24
CA VAL A 49 -4.71 -14.40 0.40
C VAL A 49 -5.51 -13.09 0.36
N LEU A 50 -5.71 -12.44 1.50
CA LEU A 50 -6.41 -11.15 1.56
C LEU A 50 -5.66 -10.05 0.78
N ILE A 51 -4.33 -10.01 0.86
CA ILE A 51 -3.50 -9.04 0.13
C ILE A 51 -3.64 -9.26 -1.37
N GLU A 52 -3.37 -10.46 -1.87
CA GLU A 52 -3.39 -10.80 -3.30
C GLU A 52 -4.72 -10.47 -3.97
N ARG A 53 -5.83 -10.77 -3.29
CA ARG A 53 -7.20 -10.55 -3.79
C ARG A 53 -7.57 -9.06 -3.82
N ASN A 54 -6.91 -8.24 -3.01
CA ASN A 54 -7.15 -6.80 -2.93
C ASN A 54 -6.09 -5.96 -3.68
N LEU A 55 -5.08 -6.56 -4.33
CA LEU A 55 -4.06 -5.82 -5.10
C LEU A 55 -4.66 -4.95 -6.22
N ARG A 56 -5.78 -5.37 -6.82
CA ARG A 56 -6.52 -4.59 -7.84
C ARG A 56 -6.91 -3.19 -7.36
N LEU A 57 -7.18 -3.06 -6.06
CA LEU A 57 -7.57 -1.79 -5.44
C LEU A 57 -6.43 -0.79 -5.49
N VAL A 58 -5.19 -1.23 -5.26
CA VAL A 58 -4.00 -0.38 -5.30
C VAL A 58 -3.82 0.22 -6.68
N ALA A 59 -3.83 -0.62 -7.72
CA ALA A 59 -3.71 -0.17 -9.11
C ALA A 59 -4.82 0.83 -9.50
N HIS A 60 -6.05 0.62 -9.02
CA HIS A 60 -7.16 1.52 -9.28
C HIS A 60 -6.98 2.89 -8.60
N ILE A 61 -6.64 2.91 -7.31
CA ILE A 61 -6.43 4.16 -6.55
C ILE A 61 -5.27 4.95 -7.14
N MET A 62 -4.17 4.27 -7.45
CA MET A 62 -3.01 4.88 -8.06
C MET A 62 -3.27 5.58 -9.38
N LYS A 63 -4.27 5.11 -10.14
CA LYS A 63 -4.68 5.76 -11.39
C LYS A 63 -5.01 7.23 -11.24
N LYS A 64 -5.54 7.62 -10.08
CA LYS A 64 -5.86 9.01 -9.75
C LYS A 64 -4.62 9.88 -9.46
N TYR A 65 -3.50 9.27 -9.05
CA TYR A 65 -2.31 9.97 -8.60
C TYR A 65 -1.19 10.04 -9.64
N TYR A 66 -1.36 9.44 -10.82
CA TYR A 66 -0.41 9.53 -11.93
C TYR A 66 -0.24 10.99 -12.38
N ALA A 67 0.93 11.56 -12.06
CA ALA A 67 1.34 12.89 -12.53
C ALA A 67 2.59 12.82 -13.43
N GLN A 68 3.51 11.87 -13.17
CA GLN A 68 4.73 11.63 -13.95
C GLN A 68 5.06 10.14 -13.93
N THR A 69 5.64 9.61 -15.01
CA THR A 69 5.98 8.20 -15.17
C THR A 69 7.08 7.75 -14.21
N ALA A 70 8.03 8.63 -13.88
CA ALA A 70 9.15 8.31 -12.98
C ALA A 70 8.73 7.98 -11.53
N ASP A 71 7.56 8.44 -11.08
CA ASP A 71 7.05 8.16 -9.74
C ASP A 71 6.09 6.95 -9.71
N GLN A 72 5.82 6.31 -10.84
CA GLN A 72 4.82 5.24 -10.92
C GLN A 72 5.23 3.99 -10.13
N GLU A 73 6.46 3.53 -10.28
CA GLU A 73 6.97 2.34 -9.57
C GLU A 73 7.06 2.57 -8.05
N ASP A 74 7.50 3.77 -7.65
CA ASP A 74 7.51 4.23 -6.26
C ASP A 74 6.10 4.17 -5.65
N LEU A 75 5.11 4.73 -6.35
CA LEU A 75 3.74 4.78 -5.87
C LEU A 75 3.12 3.38 -5.75
N ILE A 76 3.48 2.42 -6.62
CA ILE A 76 3.01 1.02 -6.54
C ILE A 76 3.55 0.38 -5.28
N SER A 77 4.83 0.57 -5.02
CA SER A 77 5.49 0.04 -3.82
C SER A 77 4.88 0.63 -2.55
N ILE A 78 4.71 1.95 -2.50
CA ILE A 78 4.10 2.66 -1.36
C ILE A 78 2.63 2.25 -1.16
N GLY A 79 1.86 2.16 -2.24
CA GLY A 79 0.47 1.75 -2.21
C GLY A 79 0.30 0.32 -1.70
N THR A 80 1.16 -0.60 -2.16
CA THR A 80 1.20 -1.98 -1.69
C THR A 80 1.52 -2.08 -0.20
N ILE A 81 2.50 -1.30 0.29
CA ILE A 81 2.80 -1.21 1.72
C ILE A 81 1.58 -0.69 2.50
N GLY A 82 0.87 0.31 1.98
CA GLY A 82 -0.36 0.84 2.56
C GLY A 82 -1.49 -0.21 2.65
N LEU A 83 -1.63 -1.04 1.62
CA LEU A 83 -2.58 -2.15 1.60
C LEU A 83 -2.25 -3.21 2.66
N ILE A 84 -0.99 -3.67 2.71
CA ILE A 84 -0.53 -4.67 3.69
C ILE A 84 -0.79 -4.15 5.10
N LYS A 85 -0.44 -2.89 5.37
CA LYS A 85 -0.68 -2.25 6.66
C LYS A 85 -2.17 -2.20 6.98
N GLY A 86 -3.00 -1.79 6.02
CA GLY A 86 -4.46 -1.75 6.16
C GLY A 86 -5.07 -3.11 6.49
N ILE A 87 -4.63 -4.19 5.85
CA ILE A 87 -5.13 -5.54 6.16
C ILE A 87 -4.67 -5.99 7.55
N THR A 88 -3.44 -5.63 7.94
CA THR A 88 -2.88 -6.01 9.24
C THR A 88 -3.57 -5.31 10.40
N THR A 89 -3.99 -4.06 10.23
CA THR A 89 -4.63 -3.26 11.28
C THR A 89 -6.15 -3.23 11.18
N PHE A 90 -6.73 -3.97 10.24
CA PHE A 90 -8.17 -4.01 10.04
C PHE A 90 -8.86 -4.70 11.21
N ASP A 91 -10.00 -4.16 11.59
CA ASP A 91 -10.81 -4.65 12.69
C ASP A 91 -12.27 -4.70 12.25
N ALA A 92 -12.81 -5.92 12.16
CA ALA A 92 -14.17 -6.16 11.70
C ALA A 92 -15.24 -5.67 12.69
N SER A 93 -14.89 -5.49 13.97
CA SER A 93 -15.83 -5.01 15.00
C SER A 93 -16.32 -3.58 14.74
N LYS A 94 -15.55 -2.81 13.96
CA LYS A 94 -15.83 -1.41 13.62
C LYS A 94 -16.88 -1.22 12.54
N GLY A 95 -17.40 -2.31 11.96
CA GLY A 95 -18.49 -2.28 10.97
C GLY A 95 -18.10 -1.72 9.59
N ALA A 96 -16.81 -1.47 9.35
CA ALA A 96 -16.30 -1.04 8.06
C ALA A 96 -16.05 -2.23 7.13
N ARG A 97 -16.22 -2.04 5.82
CA ARG A 97 -15.76 -3.03 4.83
C ARG A 97 -14.25 -2.97 4.69
N LEU A 98 -13.59 -4.12 4.55
CA LEU A 98 -12.14 -4.21 4.38
C LEU A 98 -11.66 -3.33 3.21
N ALA A 99 -12.30 -3.45 2.05
CA ALA A 99 -11.96 -2.67 0.86
C ALA A 99 -12.00 -1.15 1.10
N THR A 100 -12.97 -0.64 1.86
CA THR A 100 -13.10 0.78 2.17
C THR A 100 -11.97 1.25 3.09
N TYR A 101 -11.65 0.46 4.12
CA TYR A 101 -10.56 0.76 5.04
C TYR A 101 -9.19 0.70 4.34
N ALA A 102 -8.95 -0.37 3.58
CA ALA A 102 -7.74 -0.56 2.79
C ALA A 102 -7.54 0.58 1.79
N ALA A 103 -8.59 0.99 1.08
CA ALA A 103 -8.51 2.10 0.14
C ALA A 103 -7.99 3.38 0.81
N ARG A 104 -8.49 3.67 2.02
CA ARG A 104 -8.06 4.85 2.77
C ARG A 104 -6.61 4.78 3.22
N CYS A 105 -6.16 3.61 3.67
CA CYS A 105 -4.77 3.39 4.05
C CYS A 105 -3.82 3.55 2.84
N VAL A 106 -4.22 3.08 1.66
CA VAL A 106 -3.47 3.26 0.40
C VAL A 106 -3.39 4.73 0.00
N GLU A 107 -4.51 5.47 0.01
CA GLU A 107 -4.52 6.91 -0.28
C GLU A 107 -3.60 7.68 0.68
N ASN A 108 -3.67 7.37 1.98
CA ASN A 108 -2.85 8.02 2.99
C ASN A 108 -1.36 7.69 2.80
N ALA A 109 -1.02 6.45 2.44
CA ALA A 109 0.34 6.02 2.09
C ALA A 109 0.94 6.92 1.00
N ILE A 110 0.20 7.08 -0.10
CA ILE A 110 0.58 7.89 -1.25
C ILE A 110 0.69 9.38 -0.87
N LEU A 111 -0.29 9.92 -0.14
CA LEU A 111 -0.31 11.33 0.25
C LEU A 111 0.84 11.69 1.21
N SER A 112 1.17 10.79 2.13
CA SER A 112 2.28 11.02 3.06
C SER A 112 3.62 11.08 2.34
N GLN A 113 3.87 10.22 1.36
CA GLN A 113 5.11 10.28 0.59
C GLN A 113 5.26 11.63 -0.14
N ARG A 114 4.18 12.16 -0.72
CA ARG A 114 4.19 13.50 -1.34
C ARG A 114 4.48 14.62 -0.33
N LYS A 115 3.88 14.55 0.85
CA LYS A 115 4.15 15.51 1.94
C LYS A 115 5.60 15.41 2.43
N ASN A 116 6.14 14.20 2.53
CA ASN A 116 7.52 13.97 2.94
C ASN A 116 8.52 14.48 1.89
N ARG A 117 8.26 14.29 0.59
CA ARG A 117 9.05 14.95 -0.48
C ARG A 117 9.05 16.47 -0.31
N ARG A 118 7.91 17.11 -0.02
CA ARG A 118 7.85 18.56 0.29
C ARG A 118 8.63 18.94 1.56
N LEU A 119 8.54 18.14 2.63
CA LEU A 119 9.29 18.39 3.87
C LEU A 119 10.80 18.21 3.67
N ARG A 120 11.25 17.26 2.83
CA ARG A 120 12.65 17.14 2.40
C ARG A 120 13.14 18.37 1.64
N TRP A 121 12.29 18.98 0.82
CA TRP A 121 12.63 20.26 0.16
C TRP A 121 12.72 21.40 1.17
N ARG A 122 11.79 21.49 2.13
CA ARG A 122 11.72 22.58 3.12
C ARG A 122 12.80 22.46 4.22
N ASN A 123 13.08 21.24 4.67
CA ASN A 123 14.15 20.92 5.62
C ASN A 123 15.48 20.62 4.92
N GLY A 124 15.53 20.60 3.58
CA GLY A 124 16.77 20.48 2.80
C GLY A 124 17.70 21.68 2.99
N CYS A 125 17.15 22.83 3.42
CA CYS A 125 17.95 23.95 3.93
C CYS A 125 18.43 23.76 5.39
N LEU A 126 18.04 22.70 6.10
CA LEU A 126 18.33 22.48 7.52
C LEU A 126 18.91 21.09 7.87
N LEU A 127 18.92 20.12 6.95
CA LEU A 127 19.30 18.74 7.25
C LEU A 127 20.59 18.31 6.53
N ARG A 128 21.73 18.79 7.05
CA ARG A 128 23.04 18.13 6.86
C ARG A 128 23.53 17.37 8.10
N GLN A 129 22.94 17.52 9.30
CA GLN A 129 23.61 17.02 10.52
C GLN A 129 23.06 15.76 11.20
N ASN A 130 21.78 15.39 11.08
CA ASN A 130 21.25 14.33 11.95
C ASN A 130 20.60 13.21 11.14
N GLY A 131 21.37 12.16 10.85
CA GLY A 131 20.95 10.93 10.15
C GLY A 131 19.81 10.16 10.83
N ALA A 132 18.63 10.76 10.93
CA ALA A 132 17.38 10.12 11.31
C ALA A 132 16.83 9.37 10.09
N CYS A 133 17.48 8.24 9.81
CA CYS A 133 17.13 7.27 8.80
C CYS A 133 15.85 6.53 9.26
N TRP A 134 14.72 6.80 8.59
CA TRP A 134 13.59 5.88 8.37
C TRP A 134 12.77 5.30 9.56
N ARG A 135 13.08 5.60 10.83
CA ARG A 135 12.45 4.94 12.00
C ARG A 135 11.08 5.48 12.49
N GLU A 136 10.32 6.20 11.66
CA GLU A 136 8.99 6.75 12.03
C GLU A 136 7.80 6.08 11.31
N TRP A 137 8.04 5.20 10.33
CA TRP A 137 6.98 4.52 9.58
C TRP A 137 6.27 3.40 10.38
N GLU A 138 6.84 2.98 11.51
CA GLU A 138 6.35 1.90 12.38
C GLU A 138 5.16 2.29 13.27
N SER A 139 4.82 3.58 13.38
CA SER A 139 3.59 3.96 14.07
C SER A 139 2.38 3.51 13.25
N ALA A 140 1.80 2.37 13.63
CA ALA A 140 0.59 1.78 13.07
C ALA A 140 -0.59 2.78 13.00
N ALA A 141 -0.57 3.82 13.84
CA ALA A 141 -1.65 4.78 14.03
C ALA A 141 -1.75 5.91 12.99
N ILE A 142 -0.67 6.32 12.32
CA ILE A 142 -0.65 7.59 11.55
C ILE A 142 -1.33 7.47 10.18
N PHE A 143 -1.36 6.28 9.59
CA PHE A 143 -1.81 6.09 8.22
C PHE A 143 -3.26 5.65 8.05
N CYS A 144 -3.91 5.16 9.10
CA CYS A 144 -5.26 4.58 8.98
C CYS A 144 -6.30 5.15 9.96
N PHE A 145 -5.97 6.18 10.75
CA PHE A 145 -6.94 7.00 11.48
C PHE A 145 -7.21 8.31 10.71
N PRO A 146 -8.45 8.84 10.60
CA PRO A 146 -9.68 8.44 11.28
C PRO A 146 -10.85 8.13 10.32
N MET A 147 -11.47 6.96 10.44
CA MET A 147 -12.86 6.75 10.00
C MET A 147 -13.88 7.47 10.93
N TYR A 148 -13.40 8.20 11.94
CA TYR A 148 -14.24 8.84 12.97
C TYR A 148 -14.02 10.34 13.13
N ARG A 149 -13.82 11.07 12.02
CA ARG A 149 -14.15 12.50 12.00
C ARG A 149 -15.00 12.79 10.76
N VAL A 150 -16.19 12.20 10.73
CA VAL A 150 -17.31 12.75 9.96
C VAL A 150 -17.67 14.06 10.65
N ARG A 151 -17.40 15.16 9.96
CA ARG A 151 -18.24 16.35 10.02
C ARG A 151 -18.53 16.75 8.60
#